data_AF-A0A1Q4ZJ42-F1
#
_entry.id   AF-A0A1Q4ZJ42-F1
#
_cell.length_a   1.000
_cell.length_b   1.000
_cell.length_c   1.000
_cell.angle_alpha   90.00
_cell.angle_beta   90.00
_cell.angle_gamma   90.00
#
_symmetry.space_group_name_H-M   'P 1'
#
loop_
_entity.id
_entity.type
_entity.pdbx_description
1 polymer ?
#
loop_
_entity_poly.entity_id
_entity_poly.type
_entity_poly.pdbx_seq_one_letter_code
_entity_poly.pdbx_strand_id
1 'polypeptide(L)'
;MVLLGDRDVWLAVGSGNPTLSGWGYNHELWVTAYATVDYSPQIIDDVADWLHDLPDTVGMASWIAKTLRYIAGRMRPQEIDERWSDVRAFGNLREPLLDHLPADPVDELRLAAPFYDPPARATTAIVSRMKPRAIRVAVQPSVAMFDGAALSRAAASVLDQTFILLGAGRARHGKLIEWRTADGKTAGMTGSANITSSALLTSARQGGTVSWPSSHRTIPGSSRRKGILSHLTSFGTCGRRRSLAAPQAPPRPSFSAVLW
;
A
#
# COMPACT_ATOMS: atom_id res chain seq x y z
N MET A 1 -11.88 -1.76 -2.11
CA MET A 1 -13.12 -1.92 -2.91
C MET A 1 -13.08 -3.28 -3.58
N VAL A 2 -14.20 -4.01 -3.57
CA VAL A 2 -14.36 -5.29 -4.24
C VAL A 2 -15.57 -5.21 -5.16
N LEU A 3 -15.43 -5.65 -6.40
CA LEU A 3 -16.54 -5.86 -7.34
C LEU A 3 -16.58 -7.34 -7.69
N LEU A 4 -17.72 -7.98 -7.45
CA LEU A 4 -17.94 -9.40 -7.71
C LEU A 4 -18.84 -9.57 -8.93
N GLY A 5 -18.37 -10.37 -9.89
CA GLY A 5 -19.20 -10.99 -10.92
C GLY A 5 -19.55 -12.43 -10.56
N ASP A 6 -20.20 -13.12 -11.48
CA ASP A 6 -20.56 -14.53 -11.29
C ASP A 6 -19.33 -15.44 -11.23
N ARG A 7 -18.30 -15.10 -12.00
CA ARG A 7 -17.03 -15.84 -12.13
C ARG A 7 -15.77 -15.00 -11.94
N ASP A 8 -15.93 -13.71 -11.66
CA ASP A 8 -14.86 -12.71 -11.70
C ASP A 8 -14.80 -11.89 -10.42
N VAL A 9 -13.60 -11.49 -10.03
CA VAL A 9 -13.35 -10.62 -8.88
C VAL A 9 -12.43 -9.48 -9.31
N TRP A 10 -12.87 -8.25 -9.09
CA TRP A 10 -12.01 -7.07 -9.18
C TRP A 10 -11.78 -6.50 -7.79
N LEU A 11 -10.51 -6.35 -7.44
CA LEU A 11 -10.06 -5.80 -6.18
C LEU A 11 -9.30 -4.51 -6.43
N ALA A 12 -9.59 -3.48 -5.63
CA ALA A 12 -8.77 -2.29 -5.51
C ALA A 12 -8.48 -1.99 -4.04
N VAL A 13 -7.20 -1.93 -3.70
CA VAL A 13 -6.64 -1.65 -2.37
C VAL A 13 -5.90 -0.34 -2.45
N GLY A 14 -6.11 0.59 -1.52
CA GLY A 14 -5.43 1.86 -1.66
C GLY A 14 -5.63 2.83 -0.52
N SER A 15 -5.04 3.99 -0.69
CA SER A 15 -4.97 5.06 0.30
C SER A 15 -6.19 5.97 0.34
N GLY A 16 -7.08 5.85 -0.66
CA GLY A 16 -8.27 6.67 -0.84
C GLY A 16 -9.54 5.99 -0.35
N ASN A 17 -10.49 6.79 0.13
CA ASN A 17 -11.86 6.35 0.37
C ASN A 17 -12.62 6.24 -0.95
N PRO A 18 -13.68 5.42 -1.05
CA PRO A 18 -14.57 5.37 -2.20
C PRO A 18 -15.50 6.60 -2.30
N THR A 19 -14.93 7.79 -2.19
CA THR A 19 -15.60 9.10 -2.32
C THR A 19 -15.08 9.81 -3.57
N LEU A 20 -15.81 10.82 -4.06
CA LEU A 20 -15.34 11.67 -5.17
C LEU A 20 -13.95 12.25 -4.92
N SER A 21 -13.66 12.64 -3.67
CA SER A 21 -12.35 13.16 -3.29
C SER A 21 -11.25 12.09 -3.33
N GLY A 22 -11.52 10.87 -2.85
CA GLY A 22 -10.58 9.76 -2.84
C GLY A 22 -10.41 9.04 -4.19
N TRP A 23 -11.34 9.18 -5.13
CA TRP A 23 -11.22 8.60 -6.48
C TRP A 23 -10.67 9.56 -7.53
N GLY A 24 -11.02 10.85 -7.45
CA GLY A 24 -10.74 11.79 -8.55
C GLY A 24 -9.96 13.04 -8.18
N TYR A 25 -9.94 13.44 -6.90
CA TYR A 25 -9.39 14.74 -6.50
C TYR A 25 -8.01 14.65 -5.86
N ASN A 26 -7.75 13.68 -5.00
CA ASN A 26 -6.44 13.50 -4.39
C ASN A 26 -5.53 12.64 -5.26
N HIS A 27 -4.21 12.81 -5.11
CA HIS A 27 -3.24 11.85 -5.63
C HIS A 27 -3.12 10.70 -4.64
N GLU A 28 -3.85 9.62 -4.93
CA GLU A 28 -3.91 8.40 -4.13
C GLU A 28 -3.07 7.28 -4.78
N LEU A 29 -2.71 6.28 -3.98
CA LEU A 29 -2.07 5.06 -4.45
C LEU A 29 -3.08 3.92 -4.39
N TRP A 30 -3.16 3.18 -5.49
CA TRP A 30 -4.02 2.03 -5.63
C TRP A 30 -3.26 0.84 -6.20
N VAL A 31 -3.51 -0.31 -5.61
CA VAL A 31 -3.15 -1.63 -6.09
C VAL A 31 -4.44 -2.29 -6.56
N THR A 32 -4.48 -2.62 -7.85
CA THR A 32 -5.63 -3.32 -8.44
C THR A 32 -5.25 -4.73 -8.82
N ALA A 33 -6.12 -5.68 -8.49
CA ALA A 33 -6.01 -7.07 -8.91
C ALA A 33 -7.31 -7.52 -9.56
N TYR A 34 -7.17 -8.40 -10.55
CA TYR A 34 -8.27 -9.11 -11.18
C TYR A 34 -8.02 -10.61 -11.00
N ALA A 35 -9.09 -11.33 -10.73
CA ALA A 35 -9.09 -12.78 -10.65
C ALA A 35 -10.36 -13.37 -11.22
N THR A 36 -10.27 -14.67 -11.49
CA THR A 36 -11.41 -15.54 -11.76
C THR A 36 -11.61 -16.48 -10.58
N VAL A 37 -12.76 -17.14 -10.51
CA VAL A 37 -13.01 -18.20 -9.52
C VAL A 37 -12.05 -19.38 -9.63
N ASP A 38 -11.43 -19.59 -10.80
CA ASP A 38 -10.53 -20.72 -11.04
C ASP A 38 -9.09 -20.36 -10.62
N TYR A 39 -8.60 -19.17 -11.00
CA TYR A 39 -7.24 -18.68 -10.72
C TYR A 39 -7.23 -17.24 -10.20
N SER A 40 -6.47 -17.00 -9.12
CA SER A 40 -6.31 -15.67 -8.52
C SER A 40 -4.91 -15.40 -7.95
N PRO A 41 -4.45 -14.13 -7.94
CA PRO A 41 -3.35 -13.68 -7.08
C PRO A 41 -3.65 -13.87 -5.58
N GLN A 42 -2.61 -14.09 -4.77
CA GLN A 42 -2.72 -14.31 -3.32
C GLN A 42 -3.38 -13.14 -2.58
N ILE A 43 -3.15 -11.90 -3.01
CA ILE A 43 -3.76 -10.70 -2.40
C ILE A 43 -5.29 -10.77 -2.30
N ILE A 44 -5.99 -11.43 -3.23
CA ILE A 44 -7.47 -11.54 -3.19
C ILE A 44 -7.91 -12.54 -2.12
N ASP A 45 -7.18 -13.64 -1.95
CA ASP A 45 -7.48 -14.60 -0.88
C ASP A 45 -7.16 -14.01 0.50
N ASP A 46 -6.06 -13.26 0.61
CA ASP A 46 -5.73 -12.50 1.83
C ASP A 46 -6.84 -11.48 2.19
N VAL A 47 -7.50 -10.86 1.19
CA VAL A 47 -8.69 -10.01 1.42
C VAL A 47 -9.85 -10.82 1.93
N ALA A 48 -10.11 -11.96 1.30
CA ALA A 48 -11.23 -12.81 1.65
C ALA A 48 -11.09 -13.24 3.12
N ASP A 49 -9.91 -13.66 3.54
CA ASP A 49 -9.59 -13.95 4.95
C ASP A 49 -9.89 -12.75 5.85
N TRP A 50 -9.37 -11.58 5.49
CA TRP A 50 -9.57 -10.38 6.29
C TRP A 50 -11.05 -9.97 6.41
N LEU A 51 -11.81 -10.01 5.31
CA LEU A 51 -13.26 -9.70 5.30
C LEU A 51 -14.06 -10.74 6.09
N HIS A 52 -13.63 -12.00 6.08
CA HIS A 52 -14.26 -13.06 6.84
C HIS A 52 -14.10 -12.85 8.35
N ASP A 53 -12.91 -12.43 8.78
CA ASP A 53 -12.51 -12.24 10.17
C ASP A 53 -12.93 -10.88 10.76
N LEU A 54 -13.15 -9.87 9.92
CA LEU A 54 -13.50 -8.52 10.34
C LEU A 54 -14.68 -8.46 11.34
N PRO A 55 -15.79 -9.20 11.16
CA PRO A 55 -16.93 -9.17 12.09
C PRO A 55 -16.64 -9.71 13.49
N ASP A 56 -15.60 -10.54 13.65
CA ASP A 56 -15.22 -11.07 14.96
C ASP A 56 -14.35 -10.09 15.76
N THR A 57 -13.82 -9.05 15.09
CA THR A 57 -12.98 -8.02 15.72
C THR A 57 -13.71 -6.68 15.85
N VAL A 58 -14.52 -6.32 14.85
CA VAL A 58 -15.21 -5.02 14.79
C VAL A 58 -16.71 -5.23 14.97
N GLY A 59 -17.25 -4.64 16.03
CA GLY A 59 -18.69 -4.68 16.31
C GLY A 59 -19.52 -4.13 15.14
N MET A 60 -20.42 -4.94 14.62
CA MET A 60 -21.30 -4.57 13.51
C MET A 60 -22.61 -5.35 13.54
N ALA A 61 -23.60 -4.88 12.80
CA ALA A 61 -24.89 -5.57 12.69
C ALA A 61 -24.70 -6.97 12.08
N SER A 62 -25.44 -7.96 12.59
CA SER A 62 -25.31 -9.37 12.19
C SER A 62 -25.54 -9.61 10.70
N TRP A 63 -26.41 -8.82 10.06
CA TRP A 63 -26.63 -8.90 8.61
C TRP A 63 -25.43 -8.39 7.81
N ILE A 64 -24.72 -7.35 8.29
CA ILE A 64 -23.47 -6.88 7.67
C ILE A 64 -22.39 -7.96 7.79
N ALA A 65 -22.25 -8.54 8.98
CA ALA A 65 -21.32 -9.64 9.22
C ALA A 65 -21.54 -10.82 8.27
N LYS A 66 -22.80 -11.25 8.11
CA LYS A 66 -23.18 -12.32 7.17
C LYS A 66 -22.85 -11.94 5.72
N THR A 67 -23.15 -10.71 5.31
CA THR A 67 -22.83 -10.21 3.96
C THR A 67 -21.33 -10.21 3.69
N LEU A 68 -20.50 -9.75 4.63
CA LEU A 68 -19.04 -9.75 4.48
C LEU A 68 -18.48 -11.16 4.35
N ARG A 69 -18.93 -12.10 5.19
CA ARG A 69 -18.52 -13.51 5.10
C ARG A 69 -18.97 -14.17 3.80
N TYR A 70 -20.16 -13.83 3.31
CA TYR A 70 -20.65 -14.30 2.00
C TYR A 70 -19.77 -13.76 0.86
N ILE A 71 -19.48 -12.46 0.85
CA ILE A 71 -18.59 -11.82 -0.13
C ILE A 71 -17.20 -12.47 -0.09
N ALA A 72 -16.62 -12.64 1.11
CA ALA A 72 -15.34 -13.31 1.29
C ALA A 72 -15.34 -14.73 0.69
N GLY A 73 -16.38 -15.53 0.97
CA GLY A 73 -16.50 -16.87 0.40
C GLY A 73 -16.56 -16.88 -1.13
N ARG A 74 -17.22 -15.87 -1.73
CA ARG A 74 -17.30 -15.69 -3.19
C ARG A 74 -16.01 -15.20 -3.84
N MET A 75 -15.09 -14.62 -3.06
CA MET A 75 -13.80 -14.13 -3.54
C MET A 75 -12.75 -15.22 -3.67
N ARG A 76 -12.91 -16.36 -2.98
CA ARG A 76 -11.87 -17.38 -2.88
C ARG A 76 -11.71 -18.13 -4.20
N PRO A 77 -10.47 -18.19 -4.73
CA PRO A 77 -10.18 -18.99 -5.92
C PRO A 77 -10.11 -20.47 -5.59
N GLN A 78 -10.17 -21.31 -6.62
CA GLN A 78 -9.76 -22.72 -6.51
C GLN A 78 -8.25 -22.86 -6.41
N GLU A 79 -7.50 -22.08 -7.21
CA GLU A 79 -6.04 -22.11 -7.24
C GLU A 79 -5.41 -20.71 -7.15
N ILE A 80 -4.28 -20.63 -6.45
CA ILE A 80 -3.47 -19.41 -6.38
C ILE A 80 -2.45 -19.41 -7.52
N ASP A 81 -2.39 -18.30 -8.26
CA ASP A 81 -1.36 -18.07 -9.27
C ASP A 81 -0.01 -17.75 -8.58
N GLU A 82 0.88 -18.75 -8.53
CA GLU A 82 2.20 -18.65 -7.88
C GLU A 82 3.06 -17.50 -8.41
N ARG A 83 2.83 -17.00 -9.63
CA ARG A 83 3.57 -15.84 -10.17
C ARG A 83 3.31 -14.57 -9.37
N TRP A 84 2.20 -14.52 -8.65
CA TRP A 84 1.75 -13.38 -7.86
C TRP A 84 1.58 -13.73 -6.38
N SER A 85 2.17 -14.83 -5.91
CA SER A 85 2.08 -15.23 -4.50
C SER A 85 2.81 -14.26 -3.56
N ASP A 86 3.84 -13.57 -4.05
CA ASP A 86 4.60 -12.55 -3.31
C ASP A 86 3.84 -11.22 -3.15
N VAL A 87 2.69 -11.08 -3.83
CA VAL A 87 1.79 -9.94 -3.72
C VAL A 87 0.76 -10.25 -2.65
N ARG A 88 0.96 -9.67 -1.47
CA ARG A 88 0.20 -9.99 -0.26
C ARG A 88 -0.64 -8.81 0.20
N ALA A 89 -1.70 -9.11 0.93
CA ALA A 89 -2.44 -8.13 1.70
C ALA A 89 -2.37 -8.44 3.18
N PHE A 90 -2.27 -7.39 3.98
CA PHE A 90 -2.18 -7.49 5.42
C PHE A 90 -3.22 -6.59 6.05
N GLY A 91 -3.84 -7.06 7.13
CA GLY A 91 -4.75 -6.26 7.92
C GLY A 91 -4.29 -6.21 9.36
N ASN A 92 -4.63 -5.14 10.06
CA ASN A 92 -4.21 -4.96 11.44
C ASN A 92 -5.23 -5.45 12.48
N LEU A 93 -6.08 -6.43 12.15
CA LEU A 93 -7.16 -6.83 13.06
C LEU A 93 -6.61 -7.34 14.38
N ARG A 94 -5.61 -8.23 14.30
CA ARG A 94 -5.04 -8.94 15.45
C ARG A 94 -3.64 -8.47 15.80
N GLU A 95 -2.87 -8.05 14.79
CA GLU A 95 -1.44 -7.73 14.90
C GLU A 95 -1.18 -6.32 14.31
N PRO A 96 -0.18 -5.58 14.82
CA PRO A 96 0.27 -4.33 14.20
C PRO A 96 0.81 -4.52 12.78
N LEU A 97 0.58 -3.54 11.89
CA LEU A 97 1.12 -3.60 10.51
C LEU A 97 2.64 -3.55 10.45
N LEU A 98 3.28 -2.98 11.48
CA LEU A 98 4.74 -2.98 11.62
C LEU A 98 5.32 -4.39 11.57
N ASP A 99 4.61 -5.40 12.08
CA ASP A 99 5.12 -6.76 12.16
C ASP A 99 5.23 -7.44 10.80
N HIS A 100 4.52 -6.92 9.78
CA HIS A 100 4.62 -7.37 8.40
C HIS A 100 5.75 -6.68 7.62
N LEU A 101 6.43 -5.68 8.19
CA LEU A 101 7.63 -5.09 7.59
C LEU A 101 8.86 -5.95 7.87
N PRO A 102 9.89 -5.90 7.01
CA PRO A 102 11.15 -6.62 7.24
C PRO A 102 11.75 -6.27 8.60
N ALA A 103 12.33 -7.27 9.28
CA ALA A 103 13.13 -7.07 10.50
C ALA A 103 14.63 -6.97 10.22
N ASP A 104 15.06 -7.30 8.99
CA ASP A 104 16.44 -7.22 8.56
C ASP A 104 16.82 -5.80 8.11
N PRO A 105 18.11 -5.43 8.23
CA PRO A 105 18.62 -4.18 7.67
C PRO A 105 18.32 -4.03 6.17
N VAL A 106 17.92 -2.82 5.78
CA VAL A 106 17.71 -2.44 4.36
C VAL A 106 18.72 -1.40 3.91
N ASP A 107 19.00 -1.35 2.60
CA ASP A 107 19.88 -0.33 2.04
C ASP A 107 19.22 1.05 2.05
N GLU A 108 17.92 1.11 1.73
CA GLU A 108 17.20 2.37 1.62
C GLU A 108 15.75 2.21 2.04
N LEU A 109 15.25 3.15 2.83
CA LEU A 109 13.86 3.28 3.24
C LEU A 109 13.28 4.57 2.67
N ARG A 110 12.12 4.51 2.01
CA ARG A 110 11.39 5.67 1.48
C ARG A 110 10.00 5.71 2.07
N LEU A 111 9.67 6.84 2.68
CA LEU A 111 8.43 7.08 3.40
C LEU A 111 7.68 8.24 2.74
N ALA A 112 6.40 8.03 2.44
CA ALA A 112 5.51 9.09 2.00
C ALA A 112 4.11 8.85 2.56
N ALA A 113 3.57 9.82 3.28
CA ALA A 113 2.19 9.82 3.76
C ALA A 113 1.73 11.27 4.00
N PRO A 114 0.42 11.54 3.94
CA PRO A 114 -0.12 12.83 4.35
C PRO A 114 -0.02 13.00 5.88
N PHE A 115 -0.05 11.93 6.67
CA PHE A 115 -0.01 12.06 8.13
C PHE A 115 1.10 11.23 8.74
N TYR A 116 1.88 11.91 9.58
CA TYR A 116 2.84 11.34 10.51
C TYR A 116 2.37 11.67 11.92
N ASP A 117 2.50 10.74 12.87
CA ASP A 117 2.15 11.09 14.25
C ASP A 117 3.11 12.18 14.75
N PRO A 118 2.65 13.23 15.47
CA PRO A 118 3.51 14.32 15.93
C PRO A 118 4.77 13.87 16.67
N PRO A 119 4.76 12.84 17.54
CA PRO A 119 6.00 12.36 18.16
C PRO A 119 6.87 11.46 17.26
N ALA A 120 6.50 11.24 16.00
CA ALA A 120 7.18 10.39 15.01
C ALA A 120 7.50 8.97 15.52
N ARG A 121 6.63 8.41 16.36
CA ARG A 121 6.79 7.07 16.95
C ARG A 121 6.72 5.98 15.89
N ALA A 122 5.80 6.07 14.93
CA ALA A 122 5.73 5.11 13.83
C ALA A 122 7.00 5.13 12.98
N THR A 123 7.48 6.32 12.59
CA THR A 123 8.75 6.48 11.86
C THR A 123 9.91 5.89 12.65
N THR A 124 9.99 6.19 13.95
CA THR A 124 11.04 5.65 14.84
C THR A 124 11.00 4.13 14.88
N ALA A 125 9.82 3.53 14.98
CA ALA A 125 9.66 2.07 15.02
C ALA A 125 10.06 1.41 13.69
N ILE A 126 9.67 1.99 12.55
CA ILE A 126 10.08 1.49 11.22
C ILE A 126 11.61 1.57 11.08
N VAL A 127 12.22 2.71 11.40
CA VAL A 127 13.68 2.89 11.34
C VAL A 127 14.41 1.92 12.27
N SER A 128 13.90 1.73 13.49
CA SER A 128 14.49 0.80 14.46
C SER A 128 14.41 -0.65 14.01
N ARG A 129 13.30 -1.03 13.37
CA ARG A 129 13.06 -2.38 12.86
C ARG A 129 13.91 -2.68 11.61
N MET A 130 13.88 -1.78 10.63
CA MET A 130 14.48 -2.01 9.30
C MET A 130 15.93 -1.52 9.19
N LYS A 131 16.44 -0.80 10.20
CA LYS A 131 17.82 -0.30 10.31
C LYS A 131 18.41 0.19 8.97
N PRO A 132 17.74 1.15 8.29
CA PRO A 132 18.12 1.51 6.93
C PRO A 132 19.48 2.22 6.89
N ARG A 133 20.24 2.01 5.81
CA ARG A 133 21.48 2.78 5.56
C ARG A 133 21.19 4.20 5.05
N ALA A 134 20.10 4.36 4.30
CA ALA A 134 19.59 5.62 3.79
C ALA A 134 18.09 5.76 4.03
N ILE A 135 17.61 6.96 4.33
CA ILE A 135 16.19 7.27 4.50
C ILE A 135 15.77 8.49 3.69
N ARG A 136 14.65 8.38 2.99
CA ARG A 136 13.99 9.48 2.28
C ARG A 136 12.58 9.66 2.82
N VAL A 137 12.27 10.83 3.35
CA VAL A 137 10.94 11.14 3.89
C VAL A 137 10.33 12.27 3.08
N ALA A 138 9.20 11.99 2.42
CA ALA A 138 8.43 12.98 1.70
C ALA A 138 7.26 13.47 2.56
N VAL A 139 7.12 14.78 2.67
CA VAL A 139 6.01 15.47 3.36
C VAL A 139 5.46 16.57 2.48
N GLN A 140 4.17 16.87 2.58
CA GLN A 140 3.54 18.01 1.90
C GLN A 140 3.05 19.02 2.94
N PRO A 141 3.82 20.08 3.27
CA PRO A 141 3.48 21.00 4.35
C PRO A 141 2.07 21.62 4.29
N SER A 142 1.52 21.80 3.09
CA SER A 142 0.19 22.39 2.90
C SER A 142 -0.98 21.47 3.26
N VAL A 143 -0.73 20.18 3.48
CA VAL A 143 -1.77 19.15 3.72
C VAL A 143 -1.42 18.26 4.91
N ALA A 144 -0.13 18.03 5.14
CA ALA A 144 0.35 17.02 6.04
C ALA A 144 0.35 17.47 7.50
N MET A 145 0.02 16.55 8.40
CA MET A 145 0.27 16.70 9.83
C MET A 145 1.57 15.98 10.16
N PHE A 146 2.57 16.71 10.64
CA PHE A 146 3.84 16.17 11.11
C PHE A 146 4.57 17.20 11.99
N ASP A 147 5.52 16.73 12.79
CA ASP A 147 6.53 17.56 13.45
C ASP A 147 7.88 17.28 12.78
N GLY A 148 8.46 18.28 12.13
CA GLY A 148 9.72 18.14 11.40
C GLY A 148 10.91 17.80 12.32
N ALA A 149 10.94 18.33 13.54
CA ALA A 149 11.99 18.04 14.50
C ALA A 149 11.85 16.61 15.04
N ALA A 150 10.63 16.12 15.25
CA ALA A 150 10.39 14.73 15.63
C ALA A 150 10.79 13.75 14.51
N LEU A 151 10.43 14.05 13.25
CA LEU A 151 10.85 13.23 12.10
C LEU A 151 12.36 13.21 11.92
N SER A 152 13.02 14.36 12.09
CA SER A 152 14.48 14.46 12.07
C SER A 152 15.13 13.60 13.16
N ARG A 153 14.62 13.66 14.40
CA ARG A 153 15.09 12.80 15.50
C ARG A 153 14.86 11.32 15.22
N ALA A 154 13.71 10.94 14.65
CA ALA A 154 13.40 9.56 14.31
C ALA A 154 14.35 8.97 13.26
N ALA A 155 14.91 9.81 12.38
CA ALA A 155 15.88 9.43 11.37
C ALA A 155 17.35 9.54 11.82
N ALA A 156 17.62 10.09 13.02
CA ALA A 156 18.96 10.52 13.43
C ALA A 156 20.03 9.41 13.45
N SER A 157 19.62 8.14 13.61
CA SER A 157 20.53 6.98 13.57
C SER A 157 20.95 6.56 12.15
N VAL A 158 20.32 7.12 11.12
CA VAL A 158 20.59 6.81 9.71
C VAL A 158 21.63 7.78 9.15
N LEU A 159 22.62 7.27 8.42
CA LEU A 159 23.72 8.11 7.91
C LEU A 159 23.29 9.04 6.77
N ASP A 160 22.58 8.50 5.78
CA ASP A 160 22.09 9.27 4.63
C ASP A 160 20.60 9.60 4.82
N GLN A 161 20.30 10.87 5.12
CA GLN A 161 18.95 11.34 5.39
C GLN A 161 18.56 12.40 4.37
N THR A 162 17.40 12.22 3.72
CA THR A 162 16.82 13.22 2.83
C THR A 162 15.37 13.51 3.22
N PHE A 163 15.05 14.77 3.47
CA PHE A 163 13.68 15.24 3.67
C PHE A 163 13.22 16.02 2.45
N ILE A 164 12.08 15.62 1.87
CA ILE A 164 11.56 16.18 0.62
C ILE A 164 10.26 16.90 0.95
N LEU A 165 10.28 18.22 0.77
CA LEU A 165 9.08 19.05 0.86
C LEU A 165 8.39 19.06 -0.52
N LEU A 166 7.24 18.39 -0.60
CA LEU A 166 6.42 18.39 -1.79
C LEU A 166 5.74 19.74 -1.95
N GLY A 167 5.69 20.23 -3.19
CA GLY A 167 5.13 21.54 -3.51
C GLY A 167 3.64 21.68 -3.17
N ALA A 168 3.20 22.94 -3.06
CA ALA A 168 1.79 23.27 -2.91
C ALA A 168 0.99 22.80 -4.15
N GLY A 169 -0.21 22.27 -3.93
CA GLY A 169 -1.06 21.74 -5.00
C GLY A 169 -2.07 20.71 -4.50
N ARG A 170 -2.58 19.87 -5.41
CA ARG A 170 -3.46 18.74 -5.05
C ARG A 170 -2.81 17.88 -3.97
N ALA A 171 -3.62 17.42 -3.02
CA ALA A 171 -3.14 16.63 -1.88
C ALA A 171 -2.48 15.34 -2.37
N ARG A 172 -1.25 15.10 -1.91
CA ARG A 172 -0.50 13.85 -2.06
C ARG A 172 -0.90 12.93 -0.91
N HIS A 173 -2.02 12.25 -1.10
CA HIS A 173 -2.68 11.47 -0.06
C HIS A 173 -2.31 9.97 -0.10
N GLY A 174 -1.57 9.57 -1.15
CA GLY A 174 -0.85 8.29 -1.23
C GLY A 174 -0.02 8.00 0.02
N LYS A 175 -0.09 6.75 0.48
CA LYS A 175 0.66 6.25 1.64
C LYS A 175 1.57 5.13 1.17
N LEU A 176 2.87 5.26 1.42
CA LEU A 176 3.90 4.37 0.92
C LEU A 176 5.01 4.20 1.96
N ILE A 177 5.32 2.94 2.24
CA ILE A 177 6.55 2.50 2.89
C ILE A 177 7.27 1.62 1.88
N GLU A 178 8.30 2.13 1.23
CA GLU A 178 9.09 1.39 0.23
C GLU A 178 10.49 1.15 0.79
N TRP A 179 11.07 -0.02 0.52
CA TRP A 179 12.42 -0.34 0.92
C TRP A 179 13.18 -1.07 -0.17
N ARG A 180 14.50 -0.91 -0.14
CA ARG A 180 15.44 -1.64 -1.00
C ARG A 180 16.34 -2.52 -0.15
N THR A 181 16.36 -3.81 -0.41
CA THR A 181 17.21 -4.79 0.28
C THR A 181 18.65 -4.75 -0.24
N ALA A 182 19.58 -5.36 0.50
CA ALA A 182 21.01 -5.41 0.15
C ALA A 182 21.27 -6.17 -1.16
N ASP A 183 20.40 -7.10 -1.56
CA ASP A 183 20.45 -7.78 -2.87
C ASP A 183 19.86 -6.94 -4.01
N GLY A 184 19.56 -5.66 -3.77
CA GLY A 184 19.09 -4.70 -4.76
C GLY A 184 17.60 -4.79 -5.09
N LYS A 185 16.82 -5.67 -4.45
CA LYS A 185 15.38 -5.77 -4.68
C LYS A 185 14.64 -4.62 -4.02
N THR A 186 13.62 -4.09 -4.69
CA THR A 186 12.71 -3.09 -4.14
C THR A 186 11.37 -3.73 -3.84
N ALA A 187 10.87 -3.49 -2.64
CA ALA A 187 9.54 -3.88 -2.20
C ALA A 187 8.87 -2.70 -1.51
N GLY A 188 7.55 -2.77 -1.36
CA GLY A 188 6.83 -1.70 -0.68
C GLY A 188 5.49 -2.14 -0.15
N MET A 189 4.97 -1.35 0.78
CA MET A 189 3.68 -1.48 1.41
C MET A 189 2.86 -0.20 1.16
N THR A 190 1.63 -0.36 0.66
CA THR A 190 0.70 0.76 0.40
C THR A 190 -0.74 0.38 0.71
N GLY A 191 -1.54 1.33 1.16
CA GLY A 191 -2.95 1.13 1.51
C GLY A 191 -3.49 2.31 2.32
N SER A 192 -4.49 2.07 3.15
CA SER A 192 -5.14 3.12 3.94
C SER A 192 -4.32 3.63 5.13
N ALA A 193 -3.33 2.86 5.58
CA ALA A 193 -2.53 3.16 6.77
C ALA A 193 -1.61 4.37 6.55
N ASN A 194 -1.78 5.41 7.36
CA ASN A 194 -0.80 6.49 7.47
C ASN A 194 0.44 6.02 8.25
N ILE A 195 1.51 6.83 8.25
CA ILE A 195 2.71 6.58 9.06
C ILE A 195 2.48 7.12 10.47
N THR A 196 1.48 6.57 11.15
CA THR A 196 1.07 6.96 12.50
C THR A 196 1.04 5.76 13.43
N SER A 197 1.27 6.02 14.72
CA SER A 197 1.21 4.98 15.75
C SER A 197 -0.11 4.20 15.75
N SER A 198 -1.24 4.91 15.62
CA SER A 198 -2.58 4.30 15.64
C SER A 198 -2.85 3.37 14.45
N ALA A 199 -2.17 3.57 13.32
CA ALA A 199 -2.34 2.76 12.12
C ALA A 199 -1.33 1.62 12.04
N LEU A 200 -0.07 1.86 12.42
CA LEU A 200 1.03 0.90 12.21
C LEU A 200 1.43 0.11 13.45
N LEU A 201 1.28 0.69 14.65
CA LEU A 201 1.81 0.11 15.90
C LEU A 201 0.74 -0.52 16.77
N THR A 202 -0.53 -0.46 16.37
CA THR A 202 -1.67 -0.93 17.17
C THR A 202 -2.60 -1.75 16.29
N SER A 203 -3.07 -2.88 16.82
CA SER A 203 -4.10 -3.68 16.18
C SER A 203 -5.50 -3.09 16.42
N ALA A 204 -6.47 -3.43 15.59
CA ALA A 204 -7.87 -3.04 15.79
C ALA A 204 -8.42 -3.57 17.12
N ARG A 205 -8.04 -4.79 17.54
CA ARG A 205 -8.37 -5.33 18.87
C ARG A 205 -7.86 -4.49 20.03
N GLN A 206 -6.77 -3.76 19.82
CA GLN A 206 -6.16 -2.86 20.81
C GLN A 206 -6.64 -1.40 20.65
N GLY A 207 -7.64 -1.14 19.82
CA GLY A 207 -8.18 0.20 19.57
C GLY A 207 -7.46 1.00 18.47
N GLY A 208 -6.60 0.35 17.68
CA GLY A 208 -5.97 0.93 16.49
C GLY A 208 -6.97 1.20 15.36
N THR A 209 -6.61 2.08 14.42
CA THR A 209 -7.43 2.35 13.24
C THR A 209 -7.40 1.14 12.32
N VAL A 210 -8.57 0.61 11.96
CA VAL A 210 -8.69 -0.50 11.00
C VAL A 210 -8.07 -0.07 9.67
N SER A 211 -6.97 -0.72 9.31
CA SER A 211 -6.16 -0.37 8.15
C SER A 211 -5.76 -1.63 7.39
N TRP A 212 -5.65 -1.48 6.07
CA TRP A 212 -5.44 -2.62 5.19
C TRP A 212 -4.49 -2.25 4.04
N PRO A 213 -3.18 -2.49 4.22
CA PRO A 213 -2.19 -2.37 3.16
C PRO A 213 -1.98 -3.65 2.35
N SER A 214 -1.46 -3.44 1.15
CA SER A 214 -0.90 -4.45 0.27
C SER A 214 0.63 -4.31 0.22
N SER A 215 1.34 -5.41 0.03
CA SER A 215 2.78 -5.44 -0.17
C SER A 215 3.17 -6.22 -1.42
N HIS A 216 4.28 -5.82 -2.06
CA HIS A 216 4.77 -6.49 -3.26
C HIS A 216 6.28 -6.60 -3.25
N ARG A 217 6.80 -7.74 -3.71
CA ARG A 217 8.22 -7.92 -4.03
C ARG A 217 8.40 -7.67 -5.53
N THR A 218 9.14 -6.62 -5.88
CA THR A 218 9.43 -6.13 -7.24
C THR A 218 8.28 -5.38 -7.94
N ILE A 219 8.52 -4.12 -8.33
CA ILE A 219 7.70 -3.39 -9.31
C ILE A 219 8.25 -3.74 -10.70
N PRO A 220 7.53 -4.47 -11.57
CA PRO A 220 7.96 -4.69 -12.94
C PRO A 220 8.07 -3.34 -13.65
N GLY A 221 9.27 -3.02 -14.12
CA GLY A 221 9.55 -1.76 -14.80
C GLY A 221 8.82 -1.67 -16.14
N SER A 222 7.61 -1.11 -16.16
CA SER A 222 7.03 -0.47 -17.35
C SER A 222 5.77 0.39 -17.10
N SER A 223 5.47 0.80 -15.86
CA SER A 223 4.47 1.85 -15.64
C SER A 223 5.12 3.23 -15.75
N ARG A 224 4.53 4.12 -16.55
CA ARG A 224 4.95 5.52 -16.65
C ARG A 224 4.92 6.15 -15.26
N ARG A 225 6.10 6.38 -14.69
CA ARG A 225 6.31 7.07 -13.41
C ARG A 225 5.87 8.53 -13.55
N LYS A 226 4.74 8.90 -12.96
CA LYS A 226 4.39 10.31 -12.71
C LYS A 226 3.78 10.44 -11.32
N GLY A 227 4.23 11.42 -10.54
CA GLY A 227 3.47 11.98 -9.41
C GLY A 227 4.20 11.95 -8.07
N ILE A 228 4.55 10.76 -7.56
CA ILE A 228 5.22 10.59 -6.25
C ILE A 228 6.62 9.98 -6.42
N LEU A 229 6.75 8.91 -7.21
CA LEU A 229 8.04 8.26 -7.50
C LEU A 229 8.96 9.10 -8.41
N SER A 230 8.41 9.96 -9.27
CA SER A 230 9.21 10.80 -10.18
C SER A 230 10.03 11.88 -9.46
N HIS A 231 9.65 12.26 -8.25
CA HIS A 231 10.43 13.17 -7.41
C HIS A 231 11.45 12.45 -6.53
N LEU A 232 11.36 11.12 -6.43
CA LEU A 232 12.31 10.26 -5.73
C LEU A 232 13.36 9.63 -6.67
N THR A 233 13.10 9.63 -7.98
CA THR A 233 14.03 9.16 -9.02
C THR A 233 13.96 10.08 -10.24
N SER A 234 14.97 10.92 -10.48
CA SER A 234 15.11 11.63 -11.77
C SER A 234 16.47 11.35 -12.40
N PHE A 235 16.47 10.67 -13.55
CA PHE A 235 17.34 10.87 -14.72
C PHE A 235 16.59 10.35 -15.98
N GLY A 236 16.75 11.03 -17.13
CA GLY A 236 15.94 10.94 -18.38
C GLY A 236 16.13 9.67 -19.23
N THR A 237 15.60 9.50 -20.46
CA THR A 237 15.01 10.38 -21.49
C THR A 237 14.00 9.66 -22.42
N CYS A 238 13.27 10.49 -23.18
CA CYS A 238 12.32 10.37 -24.30
C CYS A 238 12.33 9.15 -25.28
N GLY A 239 11.12 8.76 -25.75
CA GLY A 239 10.91 8.08 -27.05
C GLY A 239 9.51 7.48 -27.27
N ARG A 240 8.72 7.99 -28.24
CA ARG A 240 7.40 7.47 -28.67
C ARG A 240 7.54 6.46 -29.83
N ARG A 241 6.61 5.49 -29.95
CA ARG A 241 5.78 5.21 -31.16
C ARG A 241 4.68 4.18 -30.87
N ARG A 242 3.53 4.33 -31.56
CA ARG A 242 2.34 3.46 -31.55
C ARG A 242 2.42 2.44 -32.70
N SER A 243 1.80 1.28 -32.54
CA SER A 243 1.24 0.46 -33.63
C SER A 243 0.05 -0.36 -33.13
N LEU A 244 -0.87 -0.69 -34.05
CA LEU A 244 -2.25 -1.16 -33.87
C LEU A 244 -2.40 -2.69 -33.83
N ALA A 245 -3.47 -3.08 -33.14
CA ALA A 245 -4.16 -4.35 -32.84
C ALA A 245 -4.03 -5.64 -33.71
N ALA A 246 -4.19 -6.78 -33.01
CA ALA A 246 -4.78 -8.05 -33.46
C ALA A 246 -5.51 -8.72 -32.24
N PRO A 247 -6.37 -9.75 -32.42
CA PRO A 247 -7.59 -10.00 -31.61
C PRO A 247 -7.34 -10.46 -30.16
N GLN A 248 -8.24 -10.02 -29.27
CA GLN A 248 -8.13 -10.17 -27.81
C GLN A 248 -8.33 -11.63 -27.38
N ALA A 249 -7.26 -12.23 -26.87
CA ALA A 249 -7.34 -13.29 -25.87
C ALA A 249 -8.11 -12.77 -24.63
N PRO A 250 -8.75 -13.64 -23.82
CA PRO A 250 -9.35 -13.23 -22.56
C PRO A 250 -8.34 -12.41 -21.75
N PRO A 251 -8.77 -11.34 -21.05
CA PRO A 251 -7.86 -10.45 -20.36
C PRO A 251 -7.01 -11.26 -19.40
N ARG A 252 -5.70 -11.30 -19.65
CA ARG A 252 -4.75 -11.94 -18.75
C ARG A 252 -4.82 -11.20 -17.41
N PRO A 253 -4.72 -11.91 -16.27
CA PRO A 253 -4.63 -11.25 -14.97
C PRO A 253 -3.50 -10.22 -15.02
N SER A 254 -3.88 -8.95 -14.83
CA SER A 254 -2.99 -7.81 -14.97
C SER A 254 -2.89 -7.09 -13.64
N PHE A 255 -1.68 -6.97 -13.12
CA PHE A 255 -1.37 -6.14 -11.98
C PHE A 255 -1.01 -4.74 -12.47
N SER A 256 -1.58 -3.71 -11.86
CA SER A 256 -1.23 -2.32 -12.16
C SER A 256 -1.27 -1.49 -10.88
N ALA A 257 -0.14 -0.86 -10.57
CA ALA A 257 -0.12 0.26 -9.65
C ALA A 257 -0.46 1.52 -10.47
N VAL A 258 -1.67 2.05 -10.31
CA VAL A 258 -2.11 3.25 -11.02
C VAL A 258 -2.04 4.44 -10.08
N LEU A 259 -1.27 5.44 -10.49
CA LEU A 259 -1.11 6.71 -9.79
C LEU A 259 -1.98 7.73 -10.53
N TRP A 260 -3.11 8.09 -9.93
CA TRP A 260 -4.06 9.08 -10.46
C TRP A 260 -3.70 10.48 -9.96
#